data_AF-A0AAD3CKB0-F1
#
_entry.id   AF-A0AAD3CKB0-F1
#
_cell.length_a   1.000
_cell.length_b   1.000
_cell.length_c   1.000
_cell.angle_alpha   90.00
_cell.angle_beta   90.00
_cell.angle_gamma   90.00
#
_symmetry.space_group_name_H-M   'P 1'
#
loop_
_entity.id
_entity.type
_entity.pdbx_description
1 polymer ?
#
loop_
_entity_poly.entity_id
_entity_poly.type
_entity_poly.pdbx_seq_one_letter_code
_entity_poly.pdbx_strand_id
1 'polypeptide(L)'
;MLLISLADIITSLAIASTTLPMPKDVIYPFETPSYGTAASCNAQGLIYLFGNGFLFLVNGILHIYYLLRLRFGMDDKNFFIRVEPVLCLLSLGISIGLTIGAFNKGDIINPSPTDPFCVPYSYPMNCTKETNPDCRGESGSNRGSFHLVYRLTLGTSFCTIVIIMGLLVDKFYRMKRKMERIINDKSKEEESHTSSSSDQNHEALIQAVEQYKIVTFQAGLYITAFFLTYAFSAMEDIRTSMGYEDKSAILGILRMIFQPLQGVFNLIIFVIQKLFAIRICDPDIGLDEALRIVFFVPRAMDDQALVSNLDVMFLDKPTDIKESSEAPAYIDQYPDIGPEDPVSRNVSGSLEMFPSGCDSRNANLSLGQYGLSNISGSIEHQSNCQSGNDLLSYESPIHESIGQSMKDISLESSIQESAASIVTPVRTGRSSHDKEVQDAFSDDTGKASP
;
A
#
# COMPACT_ATOMS: atom_id res chain seq x y z
N MET A 1 0.28 -1.18 7.35
CA MET A 1 -0.41 0.13 7.37
C MET A 1 -0.04 0.99 8.56
N LEU A 2 -0.27 0.54 9.80
CA LEU A 2 0.06 1.33 11.00
C LEU A 2 1.49 1.89 11.00
N LEU A 3 2.48 1.07 10.62
CA LEU A 3 3.88 1.50 10.53
C LEU A 3 4.11 2.59 9.47
N ILE A 4 3.39 2.55 8.35
CA ILE A 4 3.46 3.58 7.29
C ILE A 4 2.91 4.90 7.85
N SER A 5 1.73 4.86 8.48
CA SER A 5 1.12 6.04 9.10
C SER A 5 1.99 6.63 10.22
N LEU A 6 2.64 5.79 11.03
CA LEU A 6 3.57 6.26 12.06
C LEU A 6 4.78 6.97 11.43
N ALA A 7 5.36 6.40 10.38
CA ALA A 7 6.48 7.01 9.66
C ALA A 7 6.08 8.34 8.97
N ASP A 8 4.88 8.40 8.39
CA ASP A 8 4.29 9.61 7.82
C ASP A 8 4.12 10.71 8.88
N ILE A 9 3.59 10.37 10.07
CA ILE A 9 3.44 11.33 11.18
C ILE A 9 4.79 11.89 11.61
N ILE A 10 5.79 11.03 11.80
CA ILE A 10 7.14 11.44 12.21
C ILE A 10 7.75 12.41 11.17
N THR A 11 7.66 12.04 9.89
CA THR A 11 8.17 12.87 8.79
C THR A 11 7.43 14.20 8.71
N SER A 12 6.10 14.16 8.83
CA SER A 12 5.25 15.35 8.76
C SER A 12 5.50 16.31 9.92
N LEU A 13 5.72 15.81 11.14
CA LEU A 13 6.07 16.64 12.29
C LEU A 13 7.42 17.34 12.11
N ALA A 14 8.41 16.65 11.54
CA ALA A 14 9.70 17.25 11.22
C ALA A 14 9.57 18.37 10.18
N ILE A 15 8.78 18.14 9.12
CA ILE A 15 8.51 19.14 8.07
C ILE A 15 7.68 20.32 8.62
N ALA A 16 6.64 20.04 9.41
CA ALA A 16 5.75 21.04 9.99
C ALA A 16 6.46 21.97 10.99
N SER A 17 7.57 21.51 11.59
CA SER A 17 8.42 22.37 12.41
C SER A 17 9.14 23.46 11.60
N THR A 18 9.17 23.34 10.27
CA THR A 18 9.72 24.31 9.31
C THR A 18 11.08 24.89 9.75
N THR A 19 11.22 26.21 9.73
CA THR A 19 12.44 26.97 10.02
C THR A 19 12.64 27.20 11.52
N LEU A 20 11.64 26.89 12.36
CA LEU A 20 11.71 27.10 13.81
C LEU A 20 12.98 26.50 14.46
N PRO A 21 13.36 25.23 14.19
CA PRO A 21 14.57 24.64 14.76
C PRO A 21 15.86 25.04 14.05
N MET A 22 15.82 25.84 12.98
CA MET A 22 17.03 26.30 12.31
C MET A 22 17.81 27.30 13.17
N PRO A 23 19.14 27.39 13.01
CA PRO A 23 19.96 28.36 13.74
C PRO A 23 19.56 29.81 13.47
N LYS A 24 19.81 30.71 14.42
CA LYS A 24 19.54 32.16 14.25
C LYS A 24 20.50 32.85 13.27
N ASP A 25 21.68 32.26 13.05
CA ASP A 25 22.74 32.72 12.15
C ASP A 25 22.54 32.26 10.69
N VAL A 26 21.31 31.95 10.29
CA VAL A 26 21.03 31.53 8.91
C VAL A 26 21.10 32.70 7.94
N ILE A 27 21.94 32.56 6.91
CA ILE A 27 22.16 33.59 5.87
C ILE A 27 21.08 33.59 4.77
N TYR A 28 20.24 32.56 4.71
CA TYR A 28 19.21 32.46 3.67
C TYR A 28 18.00 33.34 3.99
N PRO A 29 17.41 34.01 2.99
CA PRO A 29 16.28 34.90 3.19
C PRO A 29 14.96 34.12 3.34
N PHE A 30 14.77 33.46 4.47
CA PHE A 30 13.49 32.86 4.81
C PHE A 30 12.50 33.93 5.27
N GLU A 31 11.23 33.83 4.86
CA GLU A 31 10.16 34.73 5.32
C GLU A 31 9.85 34.55 6.81
N THR A 32 10.16 33.37 7.35
CA THR A 32 9.86 33.00 8.74
C THR A 32 11.12 33.11 9.62
N PRO A 33 10.97 33.60 10.86
CA PRO A 33 12.09 33.74 11.78
C PRO A 33 12.61 32.38 12.26
N SER A 34 13.93 32.21 12.22
CA SER A 34 14.63 31.05 12.80
C SER A 34 14.94 31.32 14.27
N TYR A 35 14.58 30.39 15.16
CA TYR A 35 14.75 30.56 16.62
C TYR A 35 15.70 29.55 17.27
N GLY A 36 16.07 28.51 16.54
CA GLY A 36 16.84 27.37 17.03
C GLY A 36 18.35 27.57 17.06
N THR A 37 19.03 26.44 17.13
CA THR A 37 20.49 26.28 17.16
C THR A 37 20.89 25.16 16.18
N ALA A 38 22.20 24.95 15.97
CA ALA A 38 22.68 23.82 15.19
C ALA A 38 22.19 22.47 15.75
N ALA A 39 22.05 22.34 17.08
CA ALA A 39 21.58 21.11 17.71
C ALA A 39 20.10 20.81 17.41
N SER A 40 19.21 21.82 17.47
CA SER A 40 17.80 21.64 17.12
C SER A 40 17.61 21.35 15.63
N CYS A 41 18.42 21.98 14.77
CA CYS A 41 18.44 21.70 13.35
C CYS A 41 18.88 20.27 13.04
N ASN A 42 19.93 19.80 13.70
CA ASN A 42 20.39 18.42 13.58
C ASN A 42 19.31 17.43 14.06
N ALA A 43 18.68 17.69 15.21
CA ALA A 43 17.58 16.88 15.71
C ALA A 43 16.40 16.80 14.71
N GLN A 44 15.97 17.94 14.14
CA GLN A 44 14.91 17.97 13.12
C GLN A 44 15.29 17.13 11.90
N GLY A 45 16.49 17.33 11.34
CA GLY A 45 16.90 16.61 10.14
C GLY A 45 17.11 15.11 10.38
N LEU A 46 17.52 14.69 11.58
CA LEU A 46 17.59 13.28 11.96
C LEU A 46 16.21 12.64 12.08
N ILE A 47 15.23 13.33 12.68
CA ILE A 47 13.84 12.86 12.75
C ILE A 47 13.26 12.73 11.34
N TYR A 48 13.50 13.72 10.48
CA TYR A 48 13.10 13.67 9.07
C TYR A 48 13.75 12.50 8.33
N LEU A 49 15.07 12.32 8.47
CA LEU A 49 15.82 11.26 7.82
C LEU A 49 15.35 9.87 8.26
N PHE A 50 15.11 9.68 9.56
CA PHE A 50 14.55 8.45 10.12
C PHE A 50 13.15 8.18 9.58
N GLY A 51 12.23 9.16 9.72
CA GLY A 51 10.84 9.02 9.31
C GLY A 51 10.72 8.71 7.82
N ASN A 52 11.39 9.49 6.97
CA ASN A 52 11.33 9.32 5.53
C ASN A 52 12.00 8.02 5.08
N GLY A 53 13.18 7.68 5.63
CA GLY A 53 13.86 6.43 5.34
C GLY A 53 13.02 5.20 5.72
N PHE A 54 12.44 5.22 6.92
CA PHE A 54 11.59 4.14 7.42
C PHE A 54 10.31 4.00 6.58
N LEU A 55 9.70 5.12 6.18
CA LEU A 55 8.54 5.16 5.32
C LEU A 55 8.78 4.46 3.98
N PHE A 56 9.88 4.75 3.28
CA PHE A 56 10.23 4.08 2.02
C PHE A 56 10.37 2.56 2.20
N LEU A 57 11.07 2.13 3.26
CA LEU A 57 11.33 0.72 3.49
C LEU A 57 10.04 -0.04 3.85
N VAL A 58 9.19 0.52 4.72
CA VAL A 58 7.91 -0.09 5.10
C VAL A 58 6.92 -0.12 3.92
N ASN A 59 6.93 0.88 3.04
CA ASN A 59 6.19 0.78 1.77
C ASN A 59 6.70 -0.38 0.92
N GLY A 60 8.03 -0.58 0.85
CA GLY A 60 8.62 -1.77 0.23
C GLY A 60 8.10 -3.08 0.84
N ILE A 61 7.99 -3.17 2.17
CA ILE A 61 7.40 -4.34 2.86
C ILE A 61 5.95 -4.57 2.40
N LEU A 62 5.15 -3.51 2.30
CA LEU A 62 3.76 -3.61 1.84
C LEU A 62 3.66 -4.17 0.41
N HIS A 63 4.54 -3.73 -0.49
CA HIS A 63 4.58 -4.28 -1.85
C HIS A 63 5.04 -5.74 -1.87
N ILE A 64 6.03 -6.10 -1.04
CA ILE A 64 6.46 -7.50 -0.88
C ILE A 64 5.32 -8.34 -0.33
N TYR A 65 4.55 -7.85 0.65
CA TYR A 65 3.36 -8.51 1.18
C TYR A 65 2.36 -8.83 0.06
N TYR A 66 1.96 -7.83 -0.73
CA TYR A 66 1.04 -8.05 -1.84
C TYR A 66 1.61 -9.00 -2.88
N LEU A 67 2.91 -8.93 -3.18
CA LEU A 67 3.55 -9.87 -4.09
C LEU A 67 3.51 -11.29 -3.54
N LEU A 68 3.84 -11.51 -2.25
CA LEU A 68 3.81 -12.83 -1.61
C LEU A 68 2.39 -13.40 -1.56
N ARG A 69 1.42 -12.58 -1.16
CA ARG A 69 0.01 -12.96 -1.10
C ARG A 69 -0.53 -13.30 -2.48
N LEU A 70 -0.42 -12.37 -3.43
CA LEU A 70 -0.99 -12.54 -4.77
C LEU A 70 -0.21 -13.56 -5.58
N ARG A 71 1.13 -13.49 -5.64
CA ARG A 71 1.97 -14.35 -6.50
C ARG A 71 2.11 -15.76 -5.95
N PHE A 72 2.47 -15.87 -4.69
CA PHE A 72 2.89 -17.13 -4.07
C PHE A 72 1.79 -17.76 -3.22
N GLY A 73 0.65 -17.09 -3.06
CA GLY A 73 -0.45 -17.61 -2.27
C GLY A 73 -0.10 -17.75 -0.80
N MET A 74 0.80 -16.91 -0.28
CA MET A 74 1.23 -17.01 1.11
C MET A 74 0.10 -16.59 2.05
N ASP A 75 -0.19 -17.38 3.07
CA ASP A 75 -1.17 -17.05 4.11
C ASP A 75 -0.72 -15.86 4.97
N ASP A 76 -1.67 -15.03 5.37
CA ASP A 76 -1.40 -13.86 6.21
C ASP A 76 -0.73 -14.25 7.53
N LYS A 77 -1.14 -15.38 8.13
CA LYS A 77 -0.52 -15.93 9.34
C LYS A 77 0.95 -16.29 9.11
N ASN A 78 1.27 -16.89 7.97
CA ASN A 78 2.64 -17.28 7.63
C ASN A 78 3.51 -16.05 7.37
N PHE A 79 2.96 -15.04 6.69
CA PHE A 79 3.62 -13.77 6.49
C PHE A 79 3.91 -13.06 7.83
N PHE A 80 2.89 -12.91 8.68
CA PHE A 80 2.97 -12.22 9.97
C PHE A 80 3.98 -12.86 10.93
N ILE A 81 4.02 -14.20 11.00
CA ILE A 81 4.89 -14.90 11.95
C ILE A 81 6.35 -14.96 11.47
N ARG A 82 6.58 -15.09 10.16
CA ARG A 82 7.91 -15.41 9.63
C ARG A 82 8.57 -14.27 8.86
N VAL A 83 7.83 -13.58 8.00
CA VAL A 83 8.38 -12.65 7.01
C VAL A 83 8.35 -11.22 7.55
N GLU A 84 7.21 -10.80 8.08
CA GLU A 84 7.00 -9.43 8.55
C GLU A 84 8.02 -8.98 9.63
N PRO A 85 8.29 -9.76 10.69
CA PRO A 85 9.19 -9.30 11.76
C PRO A 85 10.62 -9.12 11.26
N VAL A 86 11.08 -9.99 10.34
CA VAL A 86 12.42 -9.91 9.75
C VAL A 86 12.54 -8.67 8.86
N LEU A 87 11.56 -8.44 7.98
CA LEU A 87 11.56 -7.28 7.10
C LEU A 87 11.42 -5.96 7.88
N CYS A 88 10.58 -5.94 8.92
CA CYS A 88 10.43 -4.77 9.80
C CYS A 88 11.70 -4.48 10.58
N LEU A 89 12.35 -5.50 11.16
CA LEU A 89 13.61 -5.34 11.88
C LEU A 89 14.74 -4.86 10.96
N LEU A 90 14.82 -5.40 9.74
CA LEU A 90 15.76 -4.96 8.72
C LEU A 90 15.51 -3.47 8.35
N SER A 91 14.25 -3.11 8.12
CA SER A 91 13.87 -1.74 7.75
C SER A 91 14.17 -0.73 8.86
N LEU A 92 13.88 -1.11 10.11
CA LEU A 92 14.21 -0.31 11.28
C LEU A 92 15.73 -0.17 11.45
N GLY A 93 16.47 -1.28 11.31
CA GLY A 93 17.93 -1.29 11.40
C GLY A 93 18.61 -0.41 10.35
N ILE A 94 18.15 -0.45 9.09
CA ILE A 94 18.66 0.42 8.02
C ILE A 94 18.35 1.90 8.33
N SER A 95 17.12 2.21 8.75
CA SER A 95 16.70 3.59 9.04
C SER A 95 17.46 4.20 10.22
N ILE A 96 17.64 3.43 11.29
CA ILE A 96 18.46 3.81 12.45
C ILE A 96 19.93 3.94 12.03
N GLY A 97 20.46 2.99 11.27
CA GLY A 97 21.84 3.00 10.79
C GLY A 97 22.17 4.24 9.96
N LEU A 98 21.28 4.62 9.04
CA LEU A 98 21.41 5.87 8.26
C LEU A 98 21.41 7.11 9.17
N THR A 99 20.52 7.14 10.16
CA THR A 99 20.38 8.25 11.09
C THR A 99 21.61 8.40 12.00
N ILE A 100 22.11 7.28 12.56
CA ILE A 100 23.35 7.26 13.35
C ILE A 100 24.55 7.65 12.48
N GLY A 101 24.60 7.16 11.23
CA GLY A 101 25.63 7.53 10.27
C GLY A 101 25.66 9.04 10.01
N ALA A 102 24.50 9.67 9.87
CA ALA A 102 24.39 11.13 9.74
C ALA A 102 24.81 11.85 11.03
N PHE A 103 24.34 11.39 12.20
CA PHE A 103 24.66 11.97 13.50
C PHE A 103 26.17 11.97 13.79
N ASN A 104 26.84 10.84 13.54
CA ASN A 104 28.28 10.68 13.75
C ASN A 104 29.13 11.58 12.84
N LYS A 105 28.54 12.15 11.79
CA LYS A 105 29.22 13.13 10.92
C LYS A 105 29.05 14.57 11.39
N GLY A 106 28.34 14.82 12.50
CA GLY A 106 28.28 16.07 13.27
C GLY A 106 27.62 17.26 12.56
N ASP A 107 28.07 17.53 11.35
CA ASP A 107 27.79 18.74 10.57
C ASP A 107 27.15 18.41 9.22
N ILE A 108 26.59 17.21 9.01
CA ILE A 108 25.99 16.86 7.71
C ILE A 108 24.59 17.44 7.54
N ILE A 109 23.85 17.62 8.65
CA ILE A 109 22.49 18.15 8.67
C ILE A 109 22.55 19.66 8.84
N ASN A 110 22.14 20.41 7.83
CA ASN A 110 22.18 21.86 7.84
C ASN A 110 20.94 22.47 7.17
N PRO A 111 20.71 23.79 7.35
CA PRO A 111 19.71 24.54 6.58
C PRO A 111 20.02 24.52 5.09
N SER A 112 18.97 24.47 4.27
CA SER A 112 19.04 24.50 2.80
C SER A 112 18.14 25.62 2.26
N PRO A 113 18.53 26.35 1.22
CA PRO A 113 17.68 27.42 0.66
C PRO A 113 16.41 26.88 0.00
N THR A 114 16.38 25.60 -0.36
CA THR A 114 15.23 24.96 -1.05
C THR A 114 14.30 24.20 -0.13
N ASP A 115 14.72 23.97 1.11
CA ASP A 115 13.99 23.14 2.05
C ASP A 115 13.72 23.98 3.29
N PRO A 116 12.45 24.18 3.68
CA PRO A 116 12.14 24.95 4.87
C PRO A 116 12.40 24.14 6.16
N PHE A 117 13.26 23.10 6.12
CA PHE A 117 13.66 22.28 7.26
C PHE A 117 15.11 21.82 7.06
N CYS A 118 15.74 21.31 8.12
CA CYS A 118 17.14 20.87 8.06
C CYS A 118 17.31 19.53 7.32
N VAL A 119 18.28 19.48 6.41
CA VAL A 119 18.52 18.36 5.49
C VAL A 119 20.01 18.04 5.36
N PRO A 120 20.40 16.85 4.84
CA PRO A 120 21.80 16.52 4.59
C PRO A 120 22.43 17.38 3.47
N TYR A 121 22.89 18.60 3.79
CA TYR A 121 23.47 19.55 2.85
C TYR A 121 24.66 20.30 3.46
N SER A 122 25.49 20.95 2.63
CA SER A 122 26.55 21.86 3.12
C SER A 122 25.94 23.21 3.46
N TYR A 123 26.56 23.91 4.40
CA TYR A 123 26.15 25.25 4.79
C TYR A 123 27.36 26.19 4.92
N PRO A 124 27.43 27.28 4.12
CA PRO A 124 26.53 27.63 3.02
C PRO A 124 26.45 26.57 1.90
N MET A 125 25.39 26.60 1.09
CA MET A 125 25.19 25.62 0.01
C MET A 125 26.40 25.66 -0.93
N ASN A 126 26.94 24.47 -1.25
CA ASN A 126 28.13 24.30 -2.09
C ASN A 126 29.42 24.96 -1.56
N CYS A 127 29.53 25.26 -0.26
CA CYS A 127 30.79 25.74 0.32
C CYS A 127 31.86 24.65 0.41
N THR A 128 33.13 25.09 0.43
CA THR A 128 34.30 24.31 0.84
C THR A 128 35.03 25.03 1.97
N LYS A 129 35.72 24.32 2.88
CA LYS A 129 36.56 24.90 3.93
C LYS A 129 37.80 25.57 3.37
N GLU A 130 38.24 25.18 2.17
CA GLU A 130 39.28 25.90 1.45
C GLU A 130 38.86 27.34 1.12
N THR A 131 37.59 27.55 0.75
CA THR A 131 37.06 28.87 0.37
C THR A 131 36.40 29.60 1.54
N ASN A 132 35.84 28.85 2.50
CA ASN A 132 35.12 29.39 3.65
C ASN A 132 35.39 28.54 4.91
N PRO A 133 36.21 29.01 5.86
CA PRO A 133 36.54 28.23 7.06
C PRO A 133 35.32 27.89 7.94
N ASP A 134 34.21 28.63 7.81
CA ASP A 134 32.96 28.39 8.52
C ASP A 134 32.04 27.37 7.82
N CYS A 135 32.50 26.77 6.72
CA CYS A 135 31.76 25.77 5.97
C CYS A 135 31.44 24.53 6.83
N ARG A 136 30.15 24.27 7.05
CA ARG A 136 29.64 23.08 7.73
C ARG A 136 29.27 22.01 6.72
N GLY A 137 29.56 20.76 7.07
CA GLY A 137 29.25 19.61 6.23
C GLY A 137 30.10 19.49 4.97
N GLU A 138 31.26 20.14 4.90
CA GLU A 138 32.14 20.04 3.73
C GLU A 138 32.45 18.58 3.36
N SER A 139 32.52 18.34 2.04
CA SER A 139 33.06 17.17 1.35
C SER A 139 34.50 16.79 1.73
N GLY A 140 34.75 16.42 2.98
CA GLY A 140 35.76 15.39 3.22
C GLY A 140 35.39 14.12 2.43
N SER A 141 36.37 13.27 2.11
CA SER A 141 36.18 11.98 1.40
C SER A 141 34.94 11.17 1.83
N ASN A 142 34.54 11.31 3.10
CA ASN A 142 33.41 10.62 3.70
C ASN A 142 31.99 11.14 3.33
N ARG A 143 31.83 12.38 2.84
CA ARG A 143 30.50 12.91 2.47
C ARG A 143 29.94 12.19 1.26
N GLY A 144 30.80 11.93 0.27
CA GLY A 144 30.46 11.15 -0.91
C GLY A 144 29.89 9.78 -0.53
N SER A 145 30.47 9.13 0.49
CA SER A 145 30.00 7.84 0.97
C SER A 145 28.59 7.90 1.55
N PHE A 146 28.27 8.87 2.40
CA PHE A 146 26.92 8.99 2.97
C PHE A 146 25.86 9.25 1.90
N HIS A 147 26.10 10.23 1.02
CA HIS A 147 25.16 10.54 -0.06
C HIS A 147 25.02 9.36 -1.04
N LEU A 148 26.10 8.65 -1.33
CA LEU A 148 26.05 7.46 -2.16
C LEU A 148 25.19 6.38 -1.52
N VAL A 149 25.42 6.06 -0.24
CA VAL A 149 24.61 5.06 0.48
C VAL A 149 23.15 5.49 0.53
N TYR A 150 22.87 6.75 0.87
CA TYR A 150 21.51 7.29 0.92
C TYR A 150 20.81 7.21 -0.45
N ARG A 151 21.47 7.64 -1.52
CA ARG A 151 20.95 7.56 -2.90
C ARG A 151 20.76 6.12 -3.36
N LEU A 152 21.69 5.22 -3.02
CA LEU A 152 21.55 3.79 -3.34
C LEU A 152 20.36 3.18 -2.59
N THR A 153 20.14 3.53 -1.32
CA THR A 153 18.99 3.05 -0.55
C THR A 153 17.67 3.54 -1.16
N LEU A 154 17.55 4.84 -1.44
CA LEU A 154 16.34 5.39 -2.06
C LEU A 154 16.11 4.85 -3.47
N GLY A 155 17.15 4.85 -4.31
CA GLY A 155 17.08 4.34 -5.68
C GLY A 155 16.74 2.85 -5.73
N THR A 156 17.35 2.02 -4.88
CA THR A 156 17.03 0.59 -4.80
C THR A 156 15.59 0.36 -4.34
N SER A 157 15.12 1.14 -3.36
CA SER A 157 13.73 1.07 -2.89
C SER A 157 12.76 1.45 -4.01
N PHE A 158 13.00 2.57 -4.69
CA PHE A 158 12.18 3.02 -5.82
C PHE A 158 12.15 1.98 -6.96
N CYS A 159 13.31 1.47 -7.38
CA CYS A 159 13.40 0.43 -8.40
C CYS A 159 12.66 -0.84 -7.99
N THR A 160 12.78 -1.25 -6.73
CA THR A 160 12.09 -2.43 -6.19
C THR A 160 10.57 -2.23 -6.24
N ILE A 161 10.07 -1.04 -5.87
CA ILE A 161 8.65 -0.71 -5.95
C ILE A 161 8.16 -0.75 -7.40
N VAL A 162 8.90 -0.15 -8.34
CA VAL A 162 8.56 -0.19 -9.77
C VAL A 162 8.51 -1.62 -10.31
N ILE A 163 9.50 -2.45 -9.96
CA ILE A 163 9.55 -3.85 -10.39
C ILE A 163 8.38 -4.65 -9.80
N ILE A 164 8.12 -4.53 -8.50
CA ILE A 164 7.00 -5.22 -7.86
C ILE A 164 5.67 -4.77 -8.47
N MET A 165 5.50 -3.47 -8.72
CA MET A 165 4.32 -2.94 -9.39
C MET A 165 4.13 -3.56 -10.78
N GLY A 166 5.18 -3.61 -11.59
CA GLY A 166 5.12 -4.27 -12.90
C GLY A 166 4.67 -5.73 -12.81
N LEU A 167 5.16 -6.47 -11.81
CA LEU A 167 4.77 -7.86 -11.56
C LEU A 167 3.32 -8.00 -11.06
N LEU A 168 2.86 -7.07 -10.21
CA LEU A 168 1.49 -7.05 -9.71
C LEU A 168 0.49 -6.76 -10.83
N VAL A 169 0.80 -5.78 -11.68
CA VAL A 169 -0.04 -5.43 -12.83
C VAL A 169 -0.07 -6.57 -13.85
N ASP A 170 1.08 -7.15 -14.23
CA ASP A 170 1.11 -8.32 -15.13
C ASP A 170 0.30 -9.49 -14.55
N LYS A 171 0.48 -9.80 -13.26
CA LYS A 171 -0.27 -10.87 -12.62
C LYS A 171 -1.77 -10.58 -12.60
N PHE A 172 -2.18 -9.36 -12.29
CA PHE A 172 -3.58 -8.95 -12.31
C PHE A 172 -4.20 -9.14 -13.69
N TYR A 173 -3.54 -8.64 -14.74
CA TYR A 173 -4.02 -8.79 -16.11
C TYR A 173 -4.13 -10.26 -16.53
N ARG A 174 -3.15 -11.09 -16.18
CA ARG A 174 -3.19 -12.53 -16.45
C ARG A 174 -4.35 -13.20 -15.72
N MET A 175 -4.60 -12.82 -14.47
CA MET A 175 -5.63 -13.43 -13.65
C MET A 175 -7.04 -13.03 -14.09
N LYS A 176 -7.25 -11.75 -14.43
CA LYS A 176 -8.51 -11.27 -15.04
C LYS A 176 -8.84 -12.09 -16.29
N ARG A 177 -7.88 -12.25 -17.20
CA ARG A 177 -8.05 -13.08 -18.41
C ARG A 177 -8.26 -14.56 -18.14
N LYS A 178 -7.75 -15.12 -17.03
CA LYS A 178 -8.01 -16.52 -16.65
C LYS A 178 -9.45 -16.66 -16.14
N MET A 179 -9.89 -15.73 -15.30
CA MET A 179 -11.24 -15.75 -14.74
C MET A 179 -12.32 -15.51 -15.79
N GLU A 180 -12.13 -14.57 -16.71
CA GLU A 180 -13.06 -14.36 -17.84
C GLU A 180 -13.23 -15.62 -18.69
N ARG A 181 -12.15 -16.40 -18.87
CA ARG A 181 -12.23 -17.69 -19.58
C ARG A 181 -13.03 -18.72 -18.80
N ILE A 182 -12.79 -18.88 -17.50
CA ILE A 182 -13.53 -19.85 -16.66
C ILE A 182 -15.02 -19.51 -16.61
N ILE A 183 -15.37 -18.22 -16.48
CA ILE A 183 -16.77 -17.78 -16.47
C ILE A 183 -17.44 -18.08 -17.82
N ASN A 184 -16.78 -17.75 -18.93
CA ASN A 184 -17.30 -18.00 -20.28
C ASN A 184 -17.41 -19.49 -20.63
N ASP A 185 -16.55 -20.34 -20.06
CA ASP A 185 -16.60 -21.78 -20.27
C ASP A 185 -17.73 -22.41 -19.44
N LYS A 186 -17.88 -22.02 -18.16
CA LYS A 186 -19.00 -22.47 -17.32
C LYS A 186 -20.37 -22.03 -17.84
N SER A 187 -20.48 -20.81 -18.35
CA SER A 187 -21.75 -20.33 -18.91
C SER A 187 -22.20 -21.15 -20.13
N LYS A 188 -21.27 -21.72 -20.89
CA LYS A 188 -21.58 -22.61 -22.03
C LYS A 188 -21.97 -24.02 -21.58
N GLU A 189 -21.37 -24.51 -20.50
CA GLU A 189 -21.73 -25.82 -19.93
C GLU A 189 -23.13 -25.79 -19.31
N GLU A 190 -23.49 -24.71 -18.62
CA GLU A 190 -24.83 -24.52 -18.03
C GLU A 190 -25.95 -24.49 -19.08
N GLU A 191 -25.70 -23.98 -20.29
CA GLU A 191 -26.67 -24.07 -21.40
C GLU A 191 -26.91 -25.51 -21.87
N SER A 192 -25.98 -26.45 -21.58
CA SER A 192 -26.04 -27.82 -22.09
C SER A 192 -26.57 -28.85 -21.08
N HIS A 193 -26.52 -28.60 -19.76
CA HIS A 193 -26.92 -29.58 -18.74
C HIS A 193 -27.73 -28.96 -17.58
N THR A 194 -29.04 -29.25 -17.53
CA THR A 194 -29.96 -28.95 -16.42
C THR A 194 -29.72 -29.85 -15.19
N SER A 195 -28.69 -29.59 -14.40
CA SER A 195 -28.44 -30.30 -13.12
C SER A 195 -28.19 -29.34 -11.95
N SER A 196 -29.03 -29.43 -10.91
CA SER A 196 -29.13 -28.44 -9.80
C SER A 196 -28.01 -28.46 -8.76
N SER A 197 -26.90 -29.18 -8.98
CA SER A 197 -25.77 -29.20 -8.03
C SER A 197 -24.63 -28.25 -8.41
N SER A 198 -24.71 -27.58 -9.56
CA SER A 198 -23.68 -26.64 -10.05
C SER A 198 -23.69 -25.30 -9.30
N ASP A 199 -24.85 -24.91 -8.77
CA ASP A 199 -25.12 -23.54 -8.31
C ASP A 199 -24.22 -23.12 -7.12
N GLN A 200 -23.96 -24.01 -6.16
CA GLN A 200 -23.14 -23.70 -4.99
C GLN A 200 -21.66 -23.41 -5.33
N ASN A 201 -21.08 -24.19 -6.26
CA ASN A 201 -19.70 -23.98 -6.69
C ASN A 201 -19.56 -22.73 -7.56
N HIS A 202 -20.62 -22.34 -8.27
CA HIS A 202 -20.67 -21.12 -9.05
C HIS A 202 -20.66 -19.89 -8.13
N GLU A 203 -21.49 -19.89 -7.08
CA GLU A 203 -21.57 -18.80 -6.13
C GLU A 203 -20.26 -18.56 -5.37
N ALA A 204 -19.62 -19.63 -4.87
CA ALA A 204 -18.32 -19.53 -4.20
C ALA A 204 -17.22 -18.95 -5.10
N LEU A 205 -17.24 -19.30 -6.40
CA LEU A 205 -16.30 -18.77 -7.38
C LEU A 205 -16.53 -17.27 -7.64
N ILE A 206 -17.79 -16.83 -7.76
CA ILE A 206 -18.13 -15.41 -7.92
C ILE A 206 -17.61 -14.61 -6.72
N GLN A 207 -17.89 -15.07 -5.50
CA GLN A 207 -17.45 -14.40 -4.27
C GLN A 207 -15.92 -14.29 -4.20
N ALA A 208 -15.19 -15.34 -4.57
CA ALA A 208 -13.74 -15.30 -4.63
C ALA A 208 -13.25 -14.24 -5.65
N VAL A 209 -13.85 -14.17 -6.84
CA VAL A 209 -13.49 -13.19 -7.87
C VAL A 209 -13.71 -11.76 -7.39
N GLU A 210 -14.82 -11.48 -6.71
CA GLU A 210 -15.11 -10.15 -6.16
C GLU A 210 -14.10 -9.73 -5.10
N GLN A 211 -13.76 -10.61 -4.18
CA GLN A 211 -12.74 -10.33 -3.14
C GLN A 211 -11.38 -9.99 -3.75
N TYR A 212 -10.97 -10.72 -4.78
CA TYR A 212 -9.72 -10.44 -5.46
C TYR A 212 -9.70 -9.09 -6.17
N LYS A 213 -10.83 -8.68 -6.78
CA LYS A 213 -10.95 -7.36 -7.40
C LYS A 213 -10.71 -6.25 -6.37
N ILE A 214 -11.28 -6.40 -5.16
CA ILE A 214 -11.13 -5.42 -4.08
C ILE A 214 -9.67 -5.32 -3.62
N VAL A 215 -9.02 -6.46 -3.35
CA VAL A 215 -7.60 -6.48 -2.94
C VAL A 215 -6.70 -5.86 -4.00
N THR A 216 -6.94 -6.17 -5.27
CA THR A 216 -6.12 -5.63 -6.35
C THR A 216 -6.37 -4.13 -6.54
N PHE A 217 -7.62 -3.68 -6.48
CA PHE A 217 -7.95 -2.27 -6.55
C PHE A 217 -7.25 -1.49 -5.42
N GLN A 218 -7.29 -2.03 -4.21
CA GLN A 218 -6.58 -1.45 -3.06
C GLN A 218 -5.07 -1.36 -3.31
N ALA A 219 -4.44 -2.44 -3.76
CA ALA A 219 -3.01 -2.43 -4.09
C ALA A 219 -2.69 -1.38 -5.16
N GLY A 220 -3.53 -1.27 -6.20
CA GLY A 220 -3.41 -0.26 -7.25
C GLY A 220 -3.47 1.17 -6.70
N LEU A 221 -4.44 1.46 -5.82
CA LEU A 221 -4.56 2.78 -5.20
C LEU A 221 -3.33 3.18 -4.38
N TYR A 222 -2.78 2.27 -3.57
CA TYR A 222 -1.55 2.55 -2.80
C TYR A 222 -0.37 2.89 -3.71
N ILE A 223 -0.27 2.19 -4.84
CA ILE A 223 0.82 2.40 -5.76
C ILE A 223 0.66 3.74 -6.50
N THR A 224 -0.55 4.05 -6.97
CA THR A 224 -0.84 5.35 -7.58
C THR A 224 -0.55 6.49 -6.61
N ALA A 225 -0.96 6.36 -5.34
CA ALA A 225 -0.67 7.33 -4.31
C ALA A 225 0.84 7.53 -4.12
N PHE A 226 1.61 6.44 -4.02
CA PHE A 226 3.07 6.49 -3.89
C PHE A 226 3.75 7.20 -5.06
N PHE A 227 3.37 6.89 -6.30
CA PHE A 227 3.95 7.57 -7.47
C PHE A 227 3.58 9.05 -7.50
N LEU A 228 2.33 9.38 -7.18
CA LEU A 228 1.88 10.77 -7.16
C LEU A 228 2.64 11.60 -6.12
N THR A 229 2.91 11.02 -4.94
CA THR A 229 3.58 11.72 -3.84
C THR A 229 5.10 11.84 -4.06
N TYR A 230 5.73 10.84 -4.69
CA TYR A 230 7.19 10.78 -4.85
C TYR A 230 7.73 11.10 -6.24
N ALA A 231 6.89 11.27 -7.27
CA ALA A 231 7.35 11.59 -8.62
C ALA A 231 8.24 12.84 -8.63
N PHE A 232 7.86 13.89 -7.90
CA PHE A 232 8.63 15.14 -7.86
C PHE A 232 9.98 14.98 -7.18
N SER A 233 10.05 14.23 -6.07
CA SER A 233 11.32 13.89 -5.41
C SER A 233 12.25 13.10 -6.32
N ALA A 234 11.70 12.09 -7.02
CA ALA A 234 12.48 11.30 -7.97
C ALA A 234 13.00 12.16 -9.13
N MET A 235 12.19 13.08 -9.66
CA MET A 235 12.64 14.01 -10.71
C MET A 235 13.75 14.96 -10.23
N GLU A 236 13.66 15.49 -8.99
CA GLU A 236 14.70 16.33 -8.39
C GLU A 236 16.02 15.57 -8.22
N ASP A 237 15.95 14.32 -7.75
CA ASP A 237 17.11 13.44 -7.58
C ASP A 237 17.75 13.05 -8.91
N ILE A 238 16.94 12.74 -9.94
CA ILE A 238 17.42 12.43 -11.29
C ILE A 238 18.12 13.66 -11.89
N ARG A 239 17.52 14.84 -11.78
CA ARG A 239 18.12 16.11 -12.25
C ARG A 239 19.45 16.39 -11.55
N THR A 240 19.50 16.24 -10.23
CA THR A 240 20.73 16.41 -9.45
C THR A 240 21.80 15.39 -9.87
N SER A 241 21.40 14.15 -10.18
CA SER A 241 22.32 13.09 -10.63
C SER A 241 22.87 13.33 -12.03
N MET A 242 22.15 14.08 -12.88
CA MET A 242 22.61 14.50 -14.21
C MET A 242 23.52 15.74 -14.18
N GLY A 243 23.81 16.30 -13.00
CA GLY A 243 24.71 17.45 -12.86
C GLY A 243 24.06 18.80 -13.14
N TYR A 244 22.73 18.89 -13.17
CA TYR A 244 22.05 20.18 -13.22
C TYR A 244 22.12 20.85 -11.86
N GLU A 245 22.92 21.91 -11.75
CA GLU A 245 23.11 22.66 -10.49
C GLU A 245 21.90 23.54 -10.14
N ASP A 246 21.17 24.02 -11.15
CA ASP A 246 19.98 24.84 -10.93
C ASP A 246 18.85 23.98 -10.38
N LYS A 247 18.51 24.18 -9.11
CA LYS A 247 17.31 23.58 -8.52
C LYS A 247 16.07 24.29 -9.06
N SER A 248 15.12 23.51 -9.57
CA SER A 248 13.82 24.04 -9.98
C SER A 248 12.97 24.33 -8.75
N ALA A 249 12.71 25.61 -8.48
CA ALA A 249 11.83 26.03 -7.38
C ALA A 249 10.45 25.38 -7.49
N ILE A 250 9.93 25.21 -8.71
CA ILE A 250 8.63 24.58 -8.97
C ILE A 250 8.63 23.11 -8.50
N LEU A 251 9.70 22.35 -8.78
CA LEU A 251 9.80 20.95 -8.33
C LEU A 251 9.86 20.86 -6.81
N GLY A 252 10.61 21.76 -6.16
CA GLY A 252 10.66 21.85 -4.70
C GLY A 252 9.29 22.14 -4.09
N ILE A 253 8.55 23.11 -4.63
CA ILE A 253 7.19 23.45 -4.17
C ILE A 253 6.24 22.25 -4.35
N LEU A 254 6.25 21.61 -5.53
CA LEU A 254 5.41 20.45 -5.78
C LEU A 254 5.76 19.30 -4.83
N ARG A 255 7.04 19.03 -4.59
CA ARG A 255 7.48 18.04 -3.60
C ARG A 255 6.94 18.36 -2.20
N MET A 256 7.03 19.61 -1.76
CA MET A 256 6.53 20.04 -0.45
C MET A 256 5.02 19.88 -0.28
N ILE A 257 4.25 19.98 -1.37
CA ILE A 257 2.80 19.77 -1.37
C ILE A 257 2.46 18.27 -1.40
N PHE A 258 3.07 17.53 -2.33
CA PHE A 258 2.71 16.15 -2.62
C PHE A 258 3.30 15.11 -1.66
N GLN A 259 4.48 15.35 -1.09
CA GLN A 259 5.09 14.41 -0.15
C GLN A 259 4.23 14.17 1.12
N PRO A 260 3.71 15.20 1.84
CA PRO A 260 2.86 14.98 3.01
C PRO A 260 1.45 14.43 2.67
N LEU A 261 0.98 14.59 1.42
CA LEU A 261 -0.30 14.04 0.96
C LEU A 261 -0.35 12.51 0.99
N GLN A 262 0.81 11.84 1.12
CA GLN A 262 0.86 10.38 1.23
C GLN A 262 0.06 9.84 2.40
N GLY A 263 0.20 10.44 3.59
CA GLY A 263 -0.57 10.02 4.77
C GLY A 263 -2.08 10.19 4.56
N VAL A 264 -2.48 11.25 3.84
CA VAL A 264 -3.88 11.51 3.47
C VAL A 264 -4.39 10.44 2.52
N PHE A 265 -3.63 10.10 1.47
CA PHE A 265 -4.01 9.02 0.57
C PHE A 265 -4.10 7.67 1.29
N ASN A 266 -3.16 7.36 2.17
CA ASN A 266 -3.20 6.13 2.98
C ASN A 266 -4.48 6.04 3.81
N LEU A 267 -4.91 7.14 4.44
CA LEU A 267 -6.17 7.21 5.17
C LEU A 267 -7.38 7.02 4.25
N ILE A 268 -7.42 7.73 3.11
CA ILE A 268 -8.51 7.63 2.14
C ILE A 268 -8.66 6.18 1.65
N ILE A 269 -7.55 5.53 1.27
CA ILE A 269 -7.56 4.15 0.77
C ILE A 269 -8.06 3.18 1.85
N PHE A 270 -7.62 3.36 3.10
CA PHE A 270 -8.09 2.56 4.21
C PHE A 270 -9.62 2.72 4.43
N VAL A 271 -10.11 3.96 4.43
CA VAL A 271 -11.54 4.25 4.61
C VAL A 271 -12.36 3.66 3.46
N ILE A 272 -11.94 3.88 2.21
CA ILE A 272 -12.61 3.35 1.02
C ILE A 272 -12.74 1.82 1.12
N GLN A 273 -11.68 1.11 1.51
CA GLN A 273 -11.73 -0.34 1.68
C GLN A 273 -12.79 -0.75 2.70
N LYS A 274 -12.83 -0.09 3.86
CA LYS A 274 -13.80 -0.40 4.93
C LYS A 274 -15.24 -0.08 4.50
N LEU A 275 -15.45 1.02 3.78
CA LEU A 275 -16.75 1.36 3.22
C LEU A 275 -17.26 0.31 2.23
N PHE A 276 -16.40 -0.15 1.33
CA PHE A 276 -16.77 -1.21 0.40
C PHE A 276 -17.12 -2.50 1.11
N ALA A 277 -16.35 -2.90 2.13
CA ALA A 277 -16.65 -4.10 2.91
C ALA A 277 -18.02 -4.03 3.59
N ILE A 278 -18.36 -2.89 4.23
CA ILE A 278 -19.66 -2.70 4.87
C ILE A 278 -20.81 -2.80 3.86
N ARG A 279 -20.68 -2.12 2.71
CA ARG A 279 -21.72 -2.10 1.68
C ARG A 279 -21.90 -3.43 0.94
N ILE A 280 -20.90 -4.30 0.96
CA ILE A 280 -21.02 -5.67 0.45
C ILE A 280 -21.80 -6.54 1.42
N CYS A 281 -21.59 -6.37 2.73
CA CYS A 281 -22.34 -7.10 3.75
C CYS A 281 -23.79 -6.61 3.89
N ASP A 282 -24.03 -5.32 3.71
CA ASP A 282 -25.35 -4.71 3.77
C ASP A 282 -25.54 -3.72 2.60
N PRO A 283 -26.14 -4.15 1.48
CA PRO A 283 -26.36 -3.30 0.31
C PRO A 283 -27.30 -2.11 0.55
N ASP A 284 -28.16 -2.18 1.57
CA ASP A 284 -29.17 -1.17 1.87
C ASP A 284 -28.59 0.02 2.66
N ILE A 285 -27.37 -0.12 3.18
CA ILE A 285 -26.73 0.93 3.95
C ILE A 285 -26.24 2.09 3.06
N GLY A 286 -26.61 3.31 3.46
CA GLY A 286 -26.13 4.55 2.85
C GLY A 286 -24.62 4.76 3.04
N LEU A 287 -24.00 5.52 2.13
CA LEU A 287 -22.57 5.84 2.21
C LEU A 287 -22.21 6.63 3.47
N ASP A 288 -23.12 7.52 3.91
CA ASP A 288 -23.00 8.36 5.09
C ASP A 288 -23.04 7.53 6.38
N GLU A 289 -23.98 6.58 6.49
CA GLU A 289 -24.05 5.69 7.65
C GLU A 289 -22.86 4.73 7.66
N ALA A 290 -22.43 4.22 6.50
CA ALA A 290 -21.19 3.42 6.41
C ALA A 290 -19.96 4.22 6.86
N LEU A 291 -19.82 5.48 6.44
CA LEU A 291 -18.76 6.39 6.91
C LEU A 291 -18.83 6.60 8.42
N ARG A 292 -20.04 6.79 8.95
CA ARG A 292 -20.25 6.95 10.38
C ARG A 292 -19.81 5.71 11.16
N ILE A 293 -20.14 4.51 10.67
CA ILE A 293 -19.69 3.25 11.27
C ILE A 293 -18.16 3.17 11.28
N VAL A 294 -17.50 3.44 10.15
CA VAL A 294 -16.04 3.36 10.03
C VAL A 294 -15.32 4.30 11.01
N PHE A 295 -15.80 5.54 11.17
CA PHE A 295 -15.11 6.54 11.99
C PHE A 295 -15.54 6.55 13.46
N PHE A 296 -16.81 6.32 13.76
CA PHE A 296 -17.35 6.49 15.11
C PHE A 296 -17.64 5.18 15.83
N VAL A 297 -17.84 4.08 15.10
CA VAL A 297 -18.17 2.77 15.67
C VAL A 297 -17.24 1.67 15.13
N PRO A 298 -15.90 1.84 15.22
CA PRO A 298 -14.97 0.85 14.67
C PRO A 298 -15.13 -0.55 15.31
N ARG A 299 -15.66 -0.63 16.54
CA ARG A 299 -15.95 -1.89 17.24
C ARG A 299 -17.13 -2.68 16.67
N ALA A 300 -18.00 -2.05 15.88
CA ALA A 300 -19.13 -2.74 15.24
C ALA A 300 -18.72 -3.48 13.96
N MET A 301 -17.51 -3.23 13.43
CA MET A 301 -16.98 -4.02 12.34
C MET A 301 -16.44 -5.33 12.92
N ASP A 302 -17.19 -6.41 12.75
CA ASP A 302 -16.76 -7.73 13.23
C ASP A 302 -15.45 -8.13 12.53
N ASP A 303 -14.38 -8.36 13.30
CA ASP A 303 -13.02 -8.56 12.79
C ASP A 303 -12.90 -9.81 11.90
N GLN A 304 -13.89 -10.69 11.92
CA GLN A 304 -13.90 -11.96 11.20
C GLN A 304 -14.21 -11.80 9.71
N ALA A 305 -15.06 -10.84 9.31
CA ALA A 305 -15.53 -10.74 7.92
C ALA A 305 -14.43 -10.33 6.91
N LEU A 306 -13.33 -9.72 7.38
CA LEU A 306 -12.33 -9.12 6.49
C LEU A 306 -11.14 -10.05 6.13
N VAL A 307 -10.92 -11.14 6.89
CA VAL A 307 -9.68 -11.94 6.77
C VAL A 307 -9.96 -13.41 6.45
N SER A 308 -11.07 -13.99 6.88
CA SER A 308 -11.31 -15.44 6.74
C SER A 308 -11.66 -15.90 5.32
N ASN A 309 -12.20 -15.03 4.47
CA ASN A 309 -12.76 -15.48 3.19
C ASN A 309 -11.73 -15.60 2.05
N LEU A 310 -10.51 -15.12 2.28
CA LEU A 310 -9.45 -15.08 1.27
C LEU A 310 -8.71 -16.42 1.13
N ASP A 311 -9.02 -17.40 1.98
CA ASP A 311 -8.46 -18.76 1.97
C ASP A 311 -9.13 -19.69 0.93
N VAL A 312 -10.30 -19.28 0.40
CA VAL A 312 -11.10 -20.09 -0.55
C VAL A 312 -10.45 -20.19 -1.94
N MET A 313 -9.48 -19.34 -2.26
CA MET A 313 -8.88 -19.27 -3.61
C MET A 313 -7.86 -20.37 -3.95
N PHE A 314 -7.50 -21.27 -3.03
CA PHE A 314 -6.47 -22.29 -3.29
C PHE A 314 -7.00 -23.65 -3.76
N LEU A 315 -8.27 -23.73 -4.19
CA LEU A 315 -8.87 -24.93 -4.78
C LEU A 315 -8.32 -25.32 -6.18
N ASP A 316 -7.14 -24.82 -6.57
CA ASP A 316 -6.51 -25.08 -7.86
C ASP A 316 -5.40 -26.15 -7.79
N LYS A 317 -5.38 -26.99 -6.74
CA LYS A 317 -4.93 -28.37 -6.95
C LYS A 317 -6.16 -29.16 -7.39
N PRO A 318 -6.35 -29.39 -8.71
CA PRO A 318 -7.00 -30.62 -9.10
C PRO A 318 -6.15 -31.70 -8.46
N THR A 319 -6.58 -32.22 -7.31
CA THR A 319 -6.34 -33.61 -7.01
C THR A 319 -6.79 -34.30 -8.27
N ASP A 320 -5.83 -34.81 -9.04
CA ASP A 320 -6.07 -35.84 -10.02
C ASP A 320 -6.84 -36.92 -9.26
N ILE A 321 -8.17 -36.82 -9.28
CA ILE A 321 -9.05 -37.93 -9.00
C ILE A 321 -8.77 -38.81 -10.20
N LYS A 322 -7.70 -39.60 -10.10
CA LYS A 322 -7.56 -40.82 -10.87
C LYS A 322 -8.80 -41.60 -10.52
N GLU A 323 -9.79 -41.47 -11.38
CA GLU A 323 -10.96 -42.32 -11.44
C GLU A 323 -10.41 -43.74 -11.59
N SER A 324 -10.24 -44.43 -10.47
CA SER A 324 -9.80 -45.81 -10.43
C SER A 324 -10.96 -46.67 -10.91
N SER A 325 -11.20 -46.64 -12.21
CA SER A 325 -12.03 -47.60 -12.93
C SER A 325 -11.12 -48.71 -13.48
N GLU A 326 -10.50 -49.48 -12.59
CA GLU A 326 -10.07 -50.85 -12.91
C GLU A 326 -10.76 -51.78 -11.92
N ALA A 327 -11.77 -52.49 -12.41
CA ALA A 327 -12.38 -53.61 -11.72
C ALA A 327 -11.31 -54.71 -11.55
N PRO A 328 -11.09 -55.25 -10.33
CA PRO A 328 -10.15 -56.33 -10.16
C PRO A 328 -10.71 -57.60 -10.80
N ALA A 329 -10.00 -58.10 -11.81
CA ALA A 329 -10.17 -59.45 -12.30
C ALA A 329 -9.83 -60.45 -11.18
N TYR A 330 -10.80 -61.31 -10.90
CA TYR A 330 -10.72 -62.44 -9.99
C TYR A 330 -9.59 -63.40 -10.43
N ILE A 331 -8.54 -63.55 -9.63
CA ILE A 331 -7.59 -64.66 -9.74
C ILE A 331 -7.52 -65.34 -8.37
N ASP A 332 -8.09 -66.54 -8.31
CA ASP A 332 -7.85 -67.54 -7.28
C ASP A 332 -6.36 -67.93 -7.30
N GLN A 333 -5.65 -67.69 -6.19
CA GLN A 333 -4.56 -68.56 -5.74
C GLN A 333 -4.17 -68.22 -4.30
N TYR A 334 -4.62 -69.07 -3.37
CA TYR A 334 -4.01 -69.24 -2.05
C TYR A 334 -2.56 -69.74 -2.21
N PRO A 335 -1.64 -69.30 -1.34
CA PRO A 335 -1.23 -70.26 -0.31
C PRO A 335 -1.13 -69.67 1.10
N ASP A 336 -1.19 -70.63 2.01
CA ASP A 336 -1.31 -70.59 3.47
C ASP A 336 0.00 -70.16 4.20
N ILE A 337 -0.12 -69.93 5.51
CA ILE A 337 0.92 -69.73 6.55
C ILE A 337 1.39 -68.26 6.73
N GLY A 338 1.35 -67.61 7.90
CA GLY A 338 1.09 -68.00 9.30
C GLY A 338 0.97 -66.74 10.20
N PRO A 339 0.83 -66.89 11.53
CA PRO A 339 0.22 -65.86 12.38
C PRO A 339 1.23 -65.09 13.24
N GLU A 340 1.24 -63.74 13.20
CA GLU A 340 1.79 -62.91 14.28
C GLU A 340 1.00 -61.59 14.47
N ASP A 341 0.37 -61.52 15.66
CA ASP A 341 -0.01 -60.43 16.57
C ASP A 341 -0.54 -59.03 16.12
N PRO A 342 -1.62 -58.52 16.78
CA PRO A 342 -2.15 -57.19 16.55
C PRO A 342 -1.60 -56.14 17.53
N VAL A 343 -1.09 -55.02 17.02
CA VAL A 343 -0.94 -53.77 17.79
C VAL A 343 -1.98 -52.76 17.29
N SER A 344 -3.02 -52.61 18.10
CA SER A 344 -4.09 -51.62 17.96
C SER A 344 -3.59 -50.20 18.28
N ARG A 345 -3.82 -49.24 17.38
CA ARG A 345 -4.02 -47.82 17.74
C ARG A 345 -5.14 -47.22 16.91
N ASN A 346 -6.31 -47.12 17.53
CA ASN A 346 -7.41 -46.26 17.12
C ASN A 346 -7.05 -44.80 17.42
N VAL A 347 -7.10 -43.94 16.41
CA VAL A 347 -7.30 -42.50 16.58
C VAL A 347 -8.38 -42.07 15.58
N SER A 348 -9.62 -42.07 16.07
CA SER A 348 -10.76 -41.46 15.38
C SER A 348 -10.83 -39.99 15.81
N GLY A 349 -10.42 -39.09 14.92
CA GLY A 349 -10.67 -37.65 15.05
C GLY A 349 -11.84 -37.27 14.17
N SER A 350 -12.99 -37.02 14.78
CA SER A 350 -14.19 -36.51 14.12
C SER A 350 -13.98 -35.04 13.76
N LEU A 351 -14.12 -34.69 12.48
CA LEU A 351 -14.04 -33.32 11.97
C LEU A 351 -15.48 -32.75 11.96
N GLU A 352 -15.84 -31.96 12.97
CA GLU A 352 -17.09 -31.22 12.97
C GLU A 352 -16.97 -30.00 12.05
N MET A 353 -17.85 -29.95 11.06
CA MET A 353 -18.02 -28.88 10.09
C MET A 353 -18.91 -27.80 10.70
N PHE A 354 -18.35 -26.62 10.99
CA PHE A 354 -19.12 -25.45 11.44
C PHE A 354 -19.76 -24.75 10.22
N PRO A 355 -21.07 -24.44 10.24
CA PRO A 355 -21.67 -23.59 9.23
C PRO A 355 -21.38 -22.11 9.54
N SER A 356 -20.71 -21.43 8.61
CA SER A 356 -20.56 -19.97 8.59
C SER A 356 -21.78 -19.33 7.93
N GLY A 357 -22.81 -19.03 8.72
CA GLY A 357 -23.93 -18.18 8.31
C GLY A 357 -23.85 -16.85 9.05
N CYS A 358 -23.82 -15.73 8.31
CA CYS A 358 -24.00 -14.40 8.89
C CYS A 358 -25.48 -14.21 9.27
N ASP A 359 -25.90 -14.81 10.39
CA ASP A 359 -27.25 -14.61 10.93
C ASP A 359 -27.19 -13.51 12.01
N SER A 360 -27.13 -12.26 11.55
CA SER A 360 -27.22 -11.08 12.42
C SER A 360 -28.67 -10.64 12.56
N ARG A 361 -29.44 -11.32 13.41
CA ARG A 361 -30.65 -10.74 14.04
C ARG A 361 -30.64 -10.99 15.54
N ASN A 362 -30.62 -9.88 16.28
CA ASN A 362 -30.76 -9.72 17.73
C ASN A 362 -29.53 -10.02 18.61
N ALA A 363 -28.55 -9.10 18.58
CA ALA A 363 -27.70 -8.85 19.74
C ALA A 363 -28.23 -7.62 20.50
N ASN A 364 -29.13 -7.85 21.47
CA ASN A 364 -29.43 -6.84 22.50
C ASN A 364 -28.22 -6.75 23.43
N LEU A 365 -27.47 -5.66 23.31
CA LEU A 365 -26.31 -5.37 24.15
C LEU A 365 -26.79 -4.89 25.54
N SER A 366 -26.75 -5.77 26.54
CA SER A 366 -26.91 -5.36 27.94
C SER A 366 -25.61 -4.71 28.43
N LEU A 367 -25.70 -3.43 28.81
CA LEU A 367 -24.63 -2.71 29.48
C LEU A 367 -24.39 -3.31 30.88
N GLY A 368 -23.26 -3.96 31.10
CA GLY A 368 -22.86 -4.49 32.41
C GLY A 368 -22.46 -3.36 33.37
N GLN A 369 -23.33 -3.05 34.34
CA GLN A 369 -23.03 -2.26 35.53
C GLN A 369 -22.48 -3.18 36.64
N TYR A 370 -21.26 -2.92 37.10
CA TYR A 370 -20.73 -3.52 38.33
C TYR A 370 -21.12 -2.71 39.57
N GLY A 371 -22.12 -3.26 40.29
CA GLY A 371 -22.27 -3.41 41.75
C GLY A 371 -21.94 -2.28 42.74
N LEU A 372 -22.97 -1.84 43.48
CA LEU A 372 -22.95 -1.72 44.95
C LEU A 372 -24.39 -1.71 45.55
N SER A 373 -24.57 -2.56 46.57
CA SER A 373 -25.60 -2.58 47.63
C SER A 373 -27.09 -2.84 47.33
N ASN A 374 -27.55 -3.99 47.84
CA ASN A 374 -28.79 -4.28 48.60
C ASN A 374 -30.03 -3.39 48.38
N ILE A 375 -31.14 -4.01 47.98
CA ILE A 375 -32.42 -4.07 48.72
C ILE A 375 -33.38 -5.07 48.03
N SER A 376 -34.09 -5.82 48.87
CA SER A 376 -35.15 -6.78 48.58
C SER A 376 -36.32 -6.20 47.78
N GLY A 377 -36.89 -6.98 46.85
CA GLY A 377 -38.16 -6.66 46.20
C GLY A 377 -38.54 -7.69 45.14
N SER A 378 -39.42 -8.61 45.53
CA SER A 378 -40.14 -9.54 44.66
C SER A 378 -41.08 -8.77 43.71
N ILE A 379 -41.22 -9.20 42.45
CA ILE A 379 -42.44 -9.12 41.61
C ILE A 379 -42.21 -10.03 40.37
N GLU A 380 -43.09 -11.02 40.22
CA GLU A 380 -43.33 -11.73 38.96
C GLU A 380 -44.02 -10.80 37.96
N HIS A 381 -43.63 -10.84 36.69
CA HIS A 381 -44.59 -10.57 35.61
C HIS A 381 -44.22 -11.27 34.30
N GLN A 382 -45.12 -12.17 33.89
CA GLN A 382 -45.34 -12.59 32.50
C GLN A 382 -45.82 -11.40 31.64
N SER A 383 -45.34 -11.30 30.40
CA SER A 383 -46.09 -10.96 29.16
C SER A 383 -45.07 -10.87 28.00
N ASN A 384 -45.18 -11.61 26.89
CA ASN A 384 -46.16 -11.59 25.80
C ASN A 384 -46.18 -10.25 25.01
N CYS A 385 -45.60 -10.25 23.81
CA CYS A 385 -45.80 -9.30 22.70
C CYS A 385 -45.62 -10.13 21.42
N GLN A 386 -46.63 -10.60 20.69
CA GLN A 386 -47.79 -9.94 20.07
C GLN A 386 -47.43 -8.75 19.16
N SER A 387 -47.58 -9.07 17.87
CA SER A 387 -47.51 -8.25 16.67
C SER A 387 -48.45 -7.04 16.73
N GLY A 388 -47.96 -5.89 16.26
CA GLY A 388 -48.74 -4.68 16.07
C GLY A 388 -48.13 -3.85 14.95
N ASN A 389 -48.70 -4.01 13.75
CA ASN A 389 -48.68 -2.99 12.71
C ASN A 389 -49.49 -1.78 13.20
N ASP A 390 -48.99 -0.57 12.93
CA ASP A 390 -49.74 0.58 12.40
C ASP A 390 -48.80 1.80 12.40
N LEU A 391 -48.43 2.27 11.20
CA LEU A 391 -48.94 3.51 10.59
C LEU A 391 -48.44 4.79 11.27
N LEU A 392 -47.50 5.49 10.60
CA LEU A 392 -47.59 6.94 10.45
C LEU A 392 -46.79 7.38 9.22
N SER A 393 -47.57 7.76 8.22
CA SER A 393 -47.22 8.37 6.96
C SER A 393 -46.62 9.76 7.16
N TYR A 394 -45.47 10.02 6.55
CA TYR A 394 -45.02 11.37 6.26
C TYR A 394 -44.46 11.39 4.83
N GLU A 395 -45.33 11.76 3.88
CA GLU A 395 -44.93 12.09 2.52
C GLU A 395 -44.37 13.51 2.48
N SER A 396 -43.15 13.66 1.99
CA SER A 396 -42.72 14.87 1.28
C SER A 396 -42.01 14.44 0.01
N PRO A 397 -42.40 14.96 -1.17
CA PRO A 397 -41.77 14.65 -2.43
C PRO A 397 -40.47 15.47 -2.58
N ILE A 398 -39.69 15.14 -3.61
CA ILE A 398 -38.43 15.76 -4.08
C ILE A 398 -37.17 14.95 -3.69
N HIS A 399 -36.86 13.90 -4.47
CA HIS A 399 -35.57 13.77 -5.17
C HIS A 399 -35.52 12.50 -6.06
N GLU A 400 -36.41 12.42 -7.04
CA GLU A 400 -36.31 11.43 -8.12
C GLU A 400 -35.44 12.02 -9.24
N SER A 401 -34.11 12.05 -9.05
CA SER A 401 -33.15 12.40 -10.13
C SER A 401 -31.69 11.98 -9.88
N ILE A 402 -31.38 11.21 -8.82
CA ILE A 402 -29.97 10.84 -8.51
C ILE A 402 -29.74 9.31 -8.58
N GLY A 403 -30.79 8.49 -8.63
CA GLY A 403 -30.70 7.02 -8.64
C GLY A 403 -30.23 6.37 -9.95
N GLN A 404 -30.23 7.10 -11.08
CA GLN A 404 -29.81 6.54 -12.38
C GLN A 404 -28.34 6.81 -12.73
N SER A 405 -27.63 7.70 -12.02
CA SER A 405 -26.29 8.16 -12.43
C SER A 405 -25.12 7.31 -11.93
N MET A 406 -25.37 6.27 -11.12
CA MET A 406 -24.31 5.41 -10.56
C MET A 406 -24.30 3.98 -11.12
N LYS A 407 -25.21 3.62 -12.03
CA LYS A 407 -25.09 2.36 -12.80
C LYS A 407 -24.10 2.44 -13.96
N ASP A 408 -23.68 3.65 -14.35
CA ASP A 408 -22.77 3.89 -15.49
C ASP A 408 -21.43 4.53 -15.10
N ILE A 409 -20.97 4.42 -13.85
CA ILE A 409 -19.56 4.70 -13.53
C ILE A 409 -18.72 3.49 -14.00
N SER A 410 -18.60 3.37 -15.31
CA SER A 410 -17.49 2.67 -15.96
C SER A 410 -16.23 3.50 -15.69
N LEU A 411 -15.63 3.27 -14.51
CA LEU A 411 -14.26 3.69 -14.19
C LEU A 411 -13.22 2.86 -14.99
N GLU A 412 -13.65 2.02 -15.94
CA GLU A 412 -12.78 1.25 -16.83
C GLU A 412 -12.23 2.10 -17.99
N SER A 413 -12.91 3.17 -18.44
CA SER A 413 -12.46 3.95 -19.61
C SER A 413 -11.34 4.96 -19.31
N SER A 414 -11.38 5.66 -18.17
CA SER A 414 -10.38 6.70 -17.86
C SER A 414 -8.99 6.15 -17.48
N ILE A 415 -8.92 4.92 -16.99
CA ILE A 415 -7.64 4.24 -16.70
C ILE A 415 -7.04 3.62 -17.97
N GLN A 416 -7.87 3.20 -18.93
CA GLN A 416 -7.39 2.68 -20.23
C GLN A 416 -6.83 3.77 -21.16
N GLU A 417 -7.42 4.97 -21.17
CA GLU A 417 -6.94 6.08 -22.01
C GLU A 417 -5.60 6.66 -21.54
N SER A 418 -5.35 6.67 -20.22
CA SER A 418 -4.09 7.19 -19.65
C SER A 418 -2.89 6.27 -19.88
N ALA A 419 -3.10 4.96 -20.07
CA ALA A 419 -2.04 3.99 -20.32
C ALA A 419 -1.67 3.84 -21.81
N ALA A 420 -2.58 4.18 -22.73
CA ALA A 420 -2.35 4.07 -24.18
C ALA A 420 -1.57 5.26 -24.77
N SER A 421 -1.50 6.41 -24.08
CA SER A 421 -0.85 7.63 -24.60
C SER A 421 0.67 7.72 -24.38
N ILE A 422 1.31 6.77 -23.68
CA ILE A 422 2.72 6.89 -23.26
C ILE A 422 3.70 6.04 -24.11
N VAL A 423 3.23 5.25 -25.08
CA VAL A 423 4.11 4.44 -25.94
C VAL A 423 3.87 4.72 -27.43
N THR A 424 4.43 5.83 -27.92
CA THR A 424 4.73 5.99 -29.34
C THR A 424 6.19 5.63 -29.62
N PRO A 425 6.49 4.77 -30.61
CA PRO A 425 7.86 4.43 -30.97
C PRO A 425 8.53 5.59 -31.71
N VAL A 426 9.68 6.03 -31.22
CA VAL A 426 10.58 6.96 -31.93
C VAL A 426 11.09 6.28 -33.20
N ARG A 427 10.55 6.71 -34.33
CA ARG A 427 10.96 6.28 -35.67
C ARG A 427 12.23 7.04 -36.05
N THR A 428 13.37 6.35 -36.05
CA THR A 428 14.64 6.87 -36.55
C THR A 428 14.56 7.06 -38.07
N GLY A 429 14.30 8.30 -38.49
CA GLY A 429 14.37 8.73 -39.89
C GLY A 429 15.80 9.09 -40.26
N ARG A 430 16.42 8.22 -41.05
CA ARG A 430 17.67 8.46 -41.77
C ARG A 430 17.35 9.39 -42.95
N SER A 431 17.95 10.58 -43.01
CA SER A 431 17.95 11.42 -44.20
C SER A 431 19.37 11.87 -44.50
N SER A 432 19.86 11.39 -45.65
CA SER A 432 20.99 11.93 -46.38
C SER A 432 20.49 13.08 -47.25
N HIS A 433 21.10 14.27 -47.15
CA HIS A 433 21.36 15.12 -48.30
C HIS A 433 22.39 16.22 -47.97
N ASP A 434 23.60 16.00 -48.50
CA ASP A 434 24.46 16.92 -49.26
C ASP A 434 24.33 18.45 -49.15
N LYS A 435 25.53 19.03 -48.96
CA LYS A 435 26.20 20.10 -49.72
C LYS A 435 26.06 21.58 -49.32
N GLU A 436 27.26 22.13 -49.10
CA GLU A 436 27.78 23.45 -49.51
C GLU A 436 26.99 24.70 -49.13
N VAL A 437 27.53 25.49 -48.19
CA VAL A 437 28.01 26.86 -48.50
C VAL A 437 29.20 27.19 -47.58
N GLN A 438 30.19 27.80 -48.23
CA GLN A 438 31.49 28.29 -47.81
C GLN A 438 31.46 29.55 -46.94
N ASP A 439 32.59 29.74 -46.26
CA ASP A 439 33.29 31.00 -45.93
C ASP A 439 33.00 31.78 -44.63
N ALA A 440 34.14 32.22 -44.08
CA ALA A 440 34.40 33.27 -43.10
C ALA A 440 34.20 32.92 -41.61
N PHE A 441 35.29 32.54 -40.93
CA PHE A 441 36.07 33.49 -40.13
C PHE A 441 37.35 32.83 -39.59
N SER A 442 38.49 33.33 -40.04
CA SER A 442 39.83 33.06 -39.53
C SER A 442 40.11 33.86 -38.26
N ASP A 443 41.03 33.32 -37.46
CA ASP A 443 42.04 33.99 -36.63
C ASP A 443 41.62 35.15 -35.72
N ASP A 444 41.81 34.95 -34.40
CA ASP A 444 42.71 35.86 -33.70
C ASP A 444 43.41 35.21 -32.50
N THR A 445 44.72 35.04 -32.64
CA THR A 445 45.68 34.70 -31.59
C THR A 445 46.26 35.99 -31.01
N GLY A 446 45.90 36.35 -29.78
CA GLY A 446 46.48 37.50 -29.07
C GLY A 446 47.34 37.09 -27.88
N LYS A 447 48.66 37.03 -28.09
CA LYS A 447 49.73 36.96 -27.07
C LYS A 447 50.45 38.31 -26.99
N ALA A 448 50.76 38.79 -25.77
CA ALA A 448 51.89 39.66 -25.32
C ALA A 448 51.41 40.63 -24.20
N SER A 449 51.88 40.52 -22.94
CA SER A 449 53.12 41.13 -22.34
C SER A 449 52.96 42.64 -22.01
N PRO A 450 53.67 43.24 -21.02
CA PRO A 450 55.05 43.00 -20.56
C PRO A 450 55.23 42.08 -19.35
#